data_AF-A0A6P3WCA5-F1
#
_entry.id   AF-A0A6P3WCA5-F1
#
_cell.length_a   1.000
_cell.length_b   1.000
_cell.length_c   1.000
_cell.angle_alpha   90.00
_cell.angle_beta   90.00
_cell.angle_gamma   90.00
#
_symmetry.space_group_name_H-M   'P 1'
#
loop_
_entity.id
_entity.type
_entity.pdbx_description
1 polymer ?
#
loop_
_entity_poly.entity_id
_entity_poly.type
_entity_poly.pdbx_seq_one_letter_code
_entity_poly.pdbx_strand_id
1 'polypeptide(L)'
;MNGRPNRPRRGRGRAQQGWRPKQEDGEPRAGRPESECWEPQGWGHQQERRPQWDEQPEPWSRPQQEHWRPQREKNRQYRQQPEQDRQHQNWRQRPDQDRQQQDGMQKPKQDRQNQGWTQQPEQEEVQRPNANPQGTCMAMCPKRELQDREAQCRLHRFEMLAGTEKDRRPKADTARMVKEYSRPAAGKDATQPSDLRPPTVLLKTVCYLIDEIAGSPSLQPWTEVYSFVFDRLRSVRQDLIIQRASGPECVAILERMVRFHIYASQRLCGEPLQLYDPKINDTHLQESLSWLLENYCHELSTHTAGDVHALRDSQAPESSHKQGEGTPQSQYKHQEEFEALNLLYNLGCARVMQHALELPTRVRSSPTVLLALAVCRAFCERNPVRLLRLAGRLDFLQGCALHRHLLANRRQLLFLYSHGHSSRNCRYPLGHLAGLLTLGEPQAERLCQAHGVTVSGEWVGFNKADFLEMPKEEVRCATTHKRETESEPKVACIIHGRA
;
A
#
# COMPACT_ATOMS: atom_id res chain seq x y z
N MET A 1 -27.47 8.22 -77.19
CA MET A 1 -27.00 8.17 -78.60
C MET A 1 -25.79 7.26 -78.69
N ASN A 2 -25.64 6.55 -79.81
CA ASN A 2 -24.56 5.58 -80.09
C ASN A 2 -23.23 6.31 -80.40
N GLY A 3 -22.03 5.70 -80.43
CA GLY A 3 -21.61 4.31 -80.25
C GLY A 3 -20.07 4.15 -80.42
N ARG A 4 -19.55 2.91 -80.34
CA ARG A 4 -18.17 2.51 -80.78
C ARG A 4 -18.19 2.18 -82.30
N PRO A 5 -17.12 1.69 -83.00
CA PRO A 5 -15.73 1.34 -82.61
C PRO A 5 -14.59 1.74 -83.62
N ASN A 6 -13.30 1.51 -83.28
CA ASN A 6 -12.39 0.63 -84.07
C ASN A 6 -10.95 0.44 -83.53
N ARG A 7 -10.39 -0.75 -83.80
CA ARG A 7 -8.96 -1.12 -84.00
C ARG A 7 -8.86 -1.69 -85.47
N PRO A 8 -7.83 -2.39 -86.02
CA PRO A 8 -6.47 -2.81 -85.53
C PRO A 8 -5.31 -2.73 -86.57
N ARG A 9 -4.08 -3.14 -86.20
CA ARG A 9 -3.15 -4.13 -86.86
C ARG A 9 -1.72 -4.08 -86.25
N ARG A 10 -1.17 -5.20 -85.74
CA ARG A 10 -0.18 -6.15 -86.34
C ARG A 10 1.18 -5.50 -86.74
N GLY A 11 2.37 -6.04 -86.41
CA GLY A 11 2.78 -7.21 -85.62
C GLY A 11 4.07 -7.89 -86.17
N ARG A 12 4.94 -8.45 -85.29
CA ARG A 12 6.07 -9.42 -85.50
C ARG A 12 6.86 -9.49 -84.16
N GLY A 13 7.44 -10.60 -83.67
CA GLY A 13 7.31 -12.01 -84.04
C GLY A 13 8.60 -12.83 -83.99
N ARG A 14 8.98 -13.38 -82.82
CA ARG A 14 9.82 -14.59 -82.52
C ARG A 14 10.17 -14.58 -81.00
N ALA A 15 10.30 -15.62 -80.18
CA ALA A 15 9.92 -17.05 -80.14
C ALA A 15 11.08 -17.90 -79.55
N GLN A 16 10.93 -18.36 -78.30
CA GLN A 16 11.48 -19.60 -77.67
C GLN A 16 13.03 -19.75 -77.58
N GLN A 17 13.67 -20.40 -76.60
CA GLN A 17 13.32 -21.50 -75.66
C GLN A 17 13.89 -21.22 -74.23
N GLY A 18 13.66 -22.01 -73.17
CA GLY A 18 12.64 -23.06 -72.99
C GLY A 18 12.99 -24.36 -72.21
N TRP A 19 13.90 -24.38 -71.21
CA TRP A 19 14.22 -25.61 -70.42
C TRP A 19 13.96 -25.50 -68.90
N ARG A 20 13.65 -26.65 -68.28
CA ARG A 20 13.06 -26.83 -66.92
C ARG A 20 14.05 -27.51 -65.93
N PRO A 21 13.73 -27.66 -64.63
CA PRO A 21 14.70 -27.92 -63.56
C PRO A 21 15.06 -29.40 -63.37
N LYS A 22 16.07 -29.65 -62.52
CA LYS A 22 16.30 -30.93 -61.84
C LYS A 22 16.07 -30.80 -60.33
N GLN A 23 15.27 -31.71 -59.79
CA GLN A 23 15.42 -32.20 -58.41
C GLN A 23 16.42 -33.35 -58.42
N GLU A 24 17.10 -33.58 -57.31
CA GLU A 24 17.67 -34.88 -56.93
C GLU A 24 17.71 -34.94 -55.39
N ASP A 25 17.38 -36.10 -54.83
CA ASP A 25 17.02 -36.28 -53.42
C ASP A 25 18.23 -36.48 -52.48
N GLY A 26 18.07 -36.22 -51.18
CA GLY A 26 19.12 -36.52 -50.20
C GLY A 26 18.88 -36.01 -48.77
N GLU A 27 18.13 -36.75 -47.96
CA GLU A 27 18.14 -36.68 -46.49
C GLU A 27 18.90 -37.90 -45.90
N PRO A 28 19.28 -37.93 -44.61
CA PRO A 28 19.76 -36.82 -43.78
C PRO A 28 21.06 -37.21 -43.00
N ARG A 29 21.79 -36.24 -42.42
CA ARG A 29 22.75 -36.52 -41.34
C ARG A 29 22.65 -35.49 -40.21
N ALA A 30 22.66 -36.00 -38.98
CA ALA A 30 22.52 -35.21 -37.77
C ALA A 30 23.80 -34.44 -37.41
N GLY A 31 23.63 -33.18 -36.99
CA GLY A 31 24.64 -32.35 -36.34
C GLY A 31 23.98 -31.56 -35.21
N ARG A 32 24.64 -31.47 -34.04
CA ARG A 32 24.15 -30.69 -32.89
C ARG A 32 24.41 -29.20 -33.10
N PRO A 33 23.65 -28.29 -32.46
CA PRO A 33 23.91 -26.86 -32.56
C PRO A 33 25.19 -26.49 -31.80
N GLU A 34 26.09 -25.77 -32.47
CA GLU A 34 27.20 -25.08 -31.83
C GLU A 34 26.73 -23.76 -31.21
N SER A 35 27.25 -23.46 -30.03
CA SER A 35 26.92 -22.27 -29.25
C SER A 35 27.95 -21.16 -29.51
N GLU A 36 27.64 -20.20 -30.38
CA GLU A 36 28.48 -19.02 -30.56
C GLU A 36 28.12 -17.90 -29.57
N CYS A 37 28.91 -17.81 -28.51
CA CYS A 37 28.94 -16.67 -27.61
C CYS A 37 29.54 -15.45 -28.33
N TRP A 38 28.76 -14.38 -28.51
CA TRP A 38 29.28 -13.10 -28.97
C TRP A 38 29.90 -12.31 -27.81
N GLU A 39 31.22 -12.39 -27.66
CA GLU A 39 32.02 -11.43 -26.88
C GLU A 39 32.31 -10.18 -27.72
N PRO A 40 31.97 -8.96 -27.25
CA PRO A 40 32.50 -7.72 -27.82
C PRO A 40 33.86 -7.41 -27.20
N GLN A 41 34.90 -7.37 -28.05
CA GLN A 41 36.25 -7.00 -27.64
C GLN A 41 36.34 -5.52 -27.19
N GLY A 42 37.35 -5.22 -26.37
CA GLY A 42 37.40 -4.01 -25.55
C GLY A 42 37.59 -2.69 -26.30
N TRP A 43 37.09 -1.61 -25.67
CA TRP A 43 37.38 -0.23 -26.06
C TRP A 43 38.45 0.36 -25.14
N GLY A 44 39.50 0.91 -25.76
CA GLY A 44 40.68 1.41 -25.05
C GLY A 44 40.47 2.71 -24.26
N HIS A 45 41.40 3.00 -23.36
CA HIS A 45 41.43 4.22 -22.56
C HIS A 45 41.42 5.49 -23.42
N GLN A 46 40.46 6.39 -23.17
CA GLN A 46 40.63 7.83 -23.34
C GLN A 46 40.20 8.55 -22.06
N GLN A 47 40.92 9.62 -21.72
CA GLN A 47 40.84 10.30 -20.43
C GLN A 47 39.58 11.17 -20.27
N GLU A 48 39.28 11.46 -19.01
CA GLU A 48 38.06 12.13 -18.55
C GLU A 48 37.81 13.53 -19.15
N ARG A 49 36.54 13.84 -19.40
CA ARG A 49 35.96 15.13 -19.02
C ARG A 49 34.64 14.88 -18.30
N ARG A 50 34.59 15.16 -16.99
CA ARG A 50 33.34 15.20 -16.23
C ARG A 50 32.59 16.48 -16.58
N PRO A 51 31.32 16.44 -17.01
CA PRO A 51 30.45 17.61 -16.98
C PRO A 51 30.17 17.96 -15.51
N GLN A 52 30.52 19.20 -15.14
CA GLN A 52 30.12 19.78 -13.87
C GLN A 52 28.63 20.17 -13.99
N TRP A 53 27.78 19.58 -13.15
CA TRP A 53 26.35 19.89 -13.13
C TRP A 53 26.07 20.83 -11.96
N ASP A 54 25.51 22.00 -12.26
CA ASP A 54 25.03 22.92 -11.24
C ASP A 54 23.82 22.33 -10.50
N GLU A 55 23.89 22.31 -9.17
CA GLU A 55 22.83 21.77 -8.32
C GLU A 55 21.69 22.77 -8.15
N GLN A 56 20.59 22.60 -8.90
CA GLN A 56 19.29 23.18 -8.54
C GLN A 56 18.18 22.11 -8.66
N PRO A 57 17.50 21.75 -7.54
CA PRO A 57 16.41 20.77 -7.58
C PRO A 57 15.03 21.41 -7.82
N GLU A 58 14.46 21.11 -8.99
CA GLU A 58 13.08 21.44 -9.40
C GLU A 58 12.00 20.79 -8.48
N PRO A 59 10.79 21.39 -8.37
CA PRO A 59 10.04 21.43 -7.11
C PRO A 59 9.30 20.15 -6.68
N TRP A 60 9.32 19.09 -7.49
CA TRP A 60 8.69 17.79 -7.15
C TRP A 60 9.67 16.77 -6.55
N SER A 61 10.93 17.18 -6.31
CA SER A 61 12.00 16.31 -5.81
C SER A 61 12.36 16.51 -4.33
N ARG A 62 11.46 17.07 -3.50
CA ARG A 62 11.68 17.18 -2.05
C ARG A 62 11.19 15.92 -1.33
N PRO A 63 12.06 15.13 -0.67
CA PRO A 63 11.60 14.23 0.36
C PRO A 63 11.01 15.07 1.49
N GLN A 64 9.79 14.76 1.95
CA GLN A 64 9.34 15.25 3.25
C GLN A 64 10.22 14.60 4.33
N GLN A 65 11.31 15.29 4.70
CA GLN A 65 12.10 14.98 5.90
C GLN A 65 11.27 15.34 7.14
N GLU A 66 10.21 14.59 7.40
CA GLU A 66 9.58 14.59 8.71
C GLU A 66 10.51 13.85 9.69
N HIS A 67 11.01 14.63 10.64
CA HIS A 67 11.86 14.17 11.73
C HIS A 67 11.16 13.04 12.51
N TRP A 68 11.62 11.80 12.32
CA TRP A 68 11.25 10.69 13.19
C TRP A 68 11.98 10.88 14.53
N ARG A 69 11.24 11.30 15.56
CA ARG A 69 11.70 11.33 16.95
C ARG A 69 11.08 10.15 17.72
N PRO A 70 11.81 9.50 18.64
CA PRO A 70 11.29 8.40 19.45
C PRO A 70 10.00 8.74 20.24
N GLN A 71 9.21 7.70 20.50
CA GLN A 71 7.79 7.72 20.89
C GLN A 71 7.43 8.32 22.28
N ARG A 72 8.27 9.16 22.92
CA ARG A 72 8.04 9.63 24.31
C ARG A 72 7.51 11.06 24.50
N GLU A 73 7.59 11.95 23.51
CA GLU A 73 7.24 13.38 23.71
C GLU A 73 5.99 13.90 22.96
N LYS A 74 5.45 13.15 21.99
CA LYS A 74 4.37 13.65 21.10
C LYS A 74 3.00 13.87 21.76
N ASN A 75 2.77 13.34 22.98
CA ASN A 75 1.48 13.50 23.68
C ASN A 75 1.16 14.95 24.12
N ARG A 76 2.09 15.90 23.98
CA ARG A 76 1.83 17.34 24.23
C ARG A 76 1.33 18.12 23.01
N GLN A 77 1.50 17.62 21.79
CA GLN A 77 1.42 18.46 20.59
C GLN A 77 0.09 18.39 19.82
N TYR A 78 -0.84 17.51 20.24
CA TYR A 78 -2.21 17.38 19.71
C TYR A 78 -3.16 18.57 20.02
N ARG A 79 -2.63 19.79 20.26
CA ARG A 79 -3.44 20.94 20.69
C ARG A 79 -3.74 21.98 19.61
N GLN A 80 -2.98 22.03 18.50
CA GLN A 80 -3.14 23.10 17.48
C GLN A 80 -2.78 22.64 16.06
N GLN A 81 -3.79 22.31 15.24
CA GLN A 81 -3.81 22.55 13.78
C GLN A 81 -5.27 22.45 13.25
N PRO A 82 -5.74 23.35 12.36
CA PRO A 82 -7.16 23.47 12.02
C PRO A 82 -7.61 22.86 10.68
N GLU A 83 -8.89 22.49 10.64
CA GLU A 83 -9.85 22.54 9.52
C GLU A 83 -9.38 22.30 8.06
N GLN A 84 -9.32 21.01 7.64
CA GLN A 84 -9.51 20.63 6.22
C GLN A 84 -10.50 19.47 5.99
N ASP A 85 -10.88 18.72 7.04
CA ASP A 85 -11.73 17.50 6.96
C ASP A 85 -13.22 17.71 6.62
N ARG A 86 -13.66 18.88 6.12
CA ARG A 86 -15.07 19.12 5.76
C ARG A 86 -15.53 18.37 4.49
N GLN A 87 -14.62 17.95 3.62
CA GLN A 87 -14.97 17.42 2.28
C GLN A 87 -15.49 15.97 2.26
N HIS A 88 -15.25 15.17 3.30
CA HIS A 88 -15.80 13.81 3.41
C HIS A 88 -17.28 13.75 3.90
N GLN A 89 -17.98 14.89 3.99
CA GLN A 89 -19.33 14.97 4.58
C GLN A 89 -20.50 14.70 3.60
N ASN A 90 -20.24 14.28 2.36
CA ASN A 90 -21.24 14.30 1.28
C ASN A 90 -22.39 13.27 1.38
N TRP A 91 -22.44 12.44 2.42
CA TRP A 91 -23.63 11.64 2.78
C TRP A 91 -24.63 12.39 3.66
N ARG A 92 -24.29 13.60 4.13
CA ARG A 92 -25.16 14.46 4.97
C ARG A 92 -25.89 15.50 4.13
N GLN A 93 -26.98 15.13 3.46
CA GLN A 93 -28.06 16.07 3.12
C GLN A 93 -29.36 15.40 2.61
N ARG A 94 -30.38 15.41 3.47
CA ARG A 94 -31.76 15.74 3.10
C ARG A 94 -32.32 16.67 4.21
N PRO A 95 -33.19 17.63 3.89
CA PRO A 95 -33.68 18.59 4.88
C PRO A 95 -34.90 18.06 5.63
N ASP A 96 -34.84 18.04 6.96
CA ASP A 96 -36.04 18.04 7.81
C ASP A 96 -36.34 19.50 8.17
N GLN A 97 -37.24 20.12 7.40
CA GLN A 97 -38.02 21.25 7.89
C GLN A 97 -39.22 20.68 8.64
N ASP A 98 -39.18 20.66 9.98
CA ASP A 98 -40.34 20.92 10.85
C ASP A 98 -40.02 20.66 12.33
N ARG A 99 -39.75 21.75 13.06
CA ARG A 99 -40.26 22.01 14.42
C ARG A 99 -39.78 23.37 14.93
N GLN A 100 -40.64 24.38 14.74
CA GLN A 100 -40.65 25.52 15.65
C GLN A 100 -41.45 25.18 16.92
N GLN A 101 -41.28 26.02 17.95
CA GLN A 101 -42.12 26.14 19.14
C GLN A 101 -42.10 24.95 20.12
N GLN A 102 -41.30 25.09 21.18
CA GLN A 102 -41.87 25.45 22.49
C GLN A 102 -40.77 25.98 23.43
N ASP A 103 -41.05 27.16 23.98
CA ASP A 103 -40.74 27.66 25.32
C ASP A 103 -39.26 27.77 25.79
N GLY A 104 -38.87 28.77 26.58
CA GLY A 104 -39.63 29.89 27.14
C GLY A 104 -38.95 30.40 28.41
N MET A 105 -38.90 31.72 28.60
CA MET A 105 -38.52 32.41 29.84
C MET A 105 -37.03 32.32 30.29
N GLN A 106 -36.22 33.29 29.86
CA GLN A 106 -35.09 33.77 30.66
C GLN A 106 -35.61 34.66 31.81
N LYS A 107 -35.01 34.59 33.00
CA LYS A 107 -35.06 35.64 34.05
C LYS A 107 -33.81 35.51 34.97
N PRO A 108 -33.44 36.54 35.75
CA PRO A 108 -32.11 37.13 35.55
C PRO A 108 -31.14 36.90 36.71
N LYS A 109 -29.87 37.23 36.45
CA LYS A 109 -28.81 37.33 37.46
C LYS A 109 -29.24 38.25 38.61
N GLN A 110 -28.99 37.82 39.85
CA GLN A 110 -28.85 38.71 40.99
C GLN A 110 -27.47 38.48 41.60
N ASP A 111 -26.66 39.54 41.59
CA ASP A 111 -25.40 39.56 42.32
C ASP A 111 -25.67 39.56 43.82
N ARG A 112 -24.95 38.73 44.58
CA ARG A 112 -24.80 38.92 46.01
C ARG A 112 -23.34 38.74 46.41
N GLN A 113 -22.81 39.75 47.07
CA GLN A 113 -21.39 39.86 47.38
C GLN A 113 -20.95 38.83 48.43
N ASN A 114 -19.84 38.17 48.10
CA ASN A 114 -18.65 38.01 48.95
C ASN A 114 -18.87 37.67 50.44
N GLN A 115 -18.51 36.44 50.82
CA GLN A 115 -17.80 36.17 52.07
C GLN A 115 -16.84 35.01 51.85
N GLY A 116 -15.54 35.28 52.02
CA GLY A 116 -14.48 34.33 51.72
C GLY A 116 -14.28 33.30 52.84
N TRP A 117 -14.03 32.05 52.44
CA TRP A 117 -13.30 31.09 53.24
C TRP A 117 -12.18 30.51 52.39
N THR A 118 -10.95 30.85 52.73
CA THR A 118 -9.74 30.32 52.09
C THR A 118 -9.50 28.90 52.58
N GLN A 119 -10.23 27.93 52.01
CA GLN A 119 -9.90 26.52 52.17
C GLN A 119 -9.06 26.09 50.98
N GLN A 120 -7.85 25.62 51.30
CA GLN A 120 -6.96 24.98 50.34
C GLN A 120 -7.70 23.75 49.79
N PRO A 121 -7.69 23.47 48.48
CA PRO A 121 -8.19 22.20 48.00
C PRO A 121 -7.23 21.12 48.49
N GLU A 122 -7.64 20.38 49.51
CA GLU A 122 -7.02 19.09 49.83
C GLU A 122 -7.06 18.27 48.54
N GLN A 123 -5.87 18.01 48.01
CA GLN A 123 -5.71 17.12 46.89
C GLN A 123 -5.94 15.71 47.44
N GLU A 124 -7.19 15.23 47.36
CA GLU A 124 -7.45 13.80 47.40
C GLU A 124 -6.67 13.18 46.24
N GLU A 125 -5.45 12.72 46.54
CA GLU A 125 -4.69 11.83 45.68
C GLU A 125 -5.49 10.54 45.54
N VAL A 126 -6.40 10.53 44.56
CA VAL A 126 -7.02 9.30 44.07
C VAL A 126 -5.87 8.43 43.56
N GLN A 127 -5.44 7.50 44.40
CA GLN A 127 -4.46 6.47 44.10
C GLN A 127 -5.00 5.62 42.97
N ARG A 128 -4.74 6.05 41.72
CA ARG A 128 -5.17 5.32 40.54
C ARG A 128 -4.41 3.99 40.52
N PRO A 129 -5.08 2.83 40.60
CA PRO A 129 -4.41 1.56 40.35
C PRO A 129 -3.81 1.64 38.94
N ASN A 130 -2.55 1.25 38.80
CA ASN A 130 -1.76 1.45 37.59
C ASN A 130 -2.17 0.51 36.43
N ALA A 131 -3.41 0.04 36.44
CA ALA A 131 -3.99 -0.85 35.45
C ALA A 131 -4.39 -0.06 34.20
N ASN A 132 -3.94 -0.51 33.04
CA ASN A 132 -4.47 -0.01 31.77
C ASN A 132 -5.99 -0.28 31.72
N PRO A 133 -6.81 0.64 31.17
CA PRO A 133 -8.25 0.43 31.08
C PRO A 133 -8.51 -0.80 30.22
N GLN A 134 -9.29 -1.76 30.74
CA GLN A 134 -9.66 -2.99 30.03
C GLN A 134 -11.08 -2.87 29.47
N GLY A 135 -11.25 -3.18 28.19
CA GLY A 135 -12.56 -3.18 27.55
C GLY A 135 -13.42 -4.39 27.93
N THR A 136 -14.70 -4.14 28.19
CA THR A 136 -15.69 -5.17 28.55
C THR A 136 -16.78 -5.36 27.47
N CYS A 137 -16.68 -4.65 26.34
CA CYS A 137 -17.59 -4.81 25.21
C CYS A 137 -17.33 -6.11 24.44
N MET A 138 -18.14 -7.14 24.71
CA MET A 138 -18.02 -8.45 24.04
C MET A 138 -18.61 -8.53 22.62
N ALA A 139 -19.04 -7.40 22.06
CA ALA A 139 -19.62 -7.30 20.71
C ALA A 139 -18.77 -6.37 19.81
N MET A 140 -18.95 -6.46 18.48
CA MET A 140 -18.21 -5.61 17.54
C MET A 140 -18.57 -4.12 17.61
N CYS A 141 -19.71 -3.79 18.24
CA CYS A 141 -20.19 -2.44 18.53
C CYS A 141 -20.78 -2.36 19.96
N PRO A 142 -20.48 -1.33 20.76
CA PRO A 142 -21.12 -1.11 22.06
C PRO A 142 -22.64 -0.94 21.96
N LYS A 143 -23.39 -1.53 22.91
CA LYS A 143 -24.86 -1.46 22.95
C LYS A 143 -25.40 -0.02 22.90
N ARG A 144 -24.73 0.89 23.60
CA ARG A 144 -25.06 2.32 23.62
C ARG A 144 -24.94 2.95 22.23
N GLU A 145 -23.80 2.75 21.56
CA GLU A 145 -23.59 3.28 20.21
C GLU A 145 -24.59 2.70 19.20
N LEU A 146 -24.93 1.42 19.33
CA LEU A 146 -25.96 0.78 18.51
C LEU A 146 -27.32 1.47 18.67
N GLN A 147 -27.75 1.68 19.92
CA GLN A 147 -29.00 2.38 20.23
C GLN A 147 -28.98 3.83 19.73
N ASP A 148 -27.88 4.56 19.94
CA ASP A 148 -27.71 5.94 19.47
C ASP A 148 -27.76 6.02 17.93
N ARG A 149 -27.11 5.10 17.21
CA ARG A 149 -27.09 5.10 15.73
C ARG A 149 -28.41 4.65 15.11
N GLU A 150 -29.12 3.68 15.69
CA GLU A 150 -30.48 3.35 15.27
C GLU A 150 -31.45 4.52 15.57
N ALA A 151 -31.35 5.13 16.75
CA ALA A 151 -32.22 6.23 17.15
C ALA A 151 -32.07 7.46 16.22
N GLN A 152 -30.84 7.76 15.80
CA GLN A 152 -30.48 8.89 14.93
C GLN A 152 -30.51 8.55 13.43
N CYS A 153 -30.93 7.34 13.03
CA CYS A 153 -30.89 6.86 11.65
C CYS A 153 -29.50 6.97 10.97
N ARG A 154 -28.43 6.69 11.72
CA ARG A 154 -27.01 6.73 11.26
C ARG A 154 -26.39 5.33 11.09
N LEU A 155 -27.18 4.36 10.66
CA LEU A 155 -26.68 3.02 10.32
C LEU A 155 -26.07 3.04 8.91
N HIS A 156 -24.94 2.36 8.72
CA HIS A 156 -24.43 2.10 7.37
C HIS A 156 -25.25 0.98 6.70
N ARG A 157 -25.35 0.93 5.37
CA ARG A 157 -26.07 -0.16 4.68
C ARG A 157 -25.50 -1.56 4.95
N PHE A 158 -24.25 -1.64 5.41
CA PHE A 158 -23.60 -2.90 5.80
C PHE A 158 -23.94 -3.34 7.24
N GLU A 159 -24.68 -2.51 7.98
CA GLU A 159 -25.06 -2.72 9.38
C GLU A 159 -26.60 -2.77 9.56
N MET A 160 -27.37 -2.51 8.50
CA MET A 160 -28.82 -2.60 8.52
C MET A 160 -29.30 -4.05 8.44
N LEU A 161 -30.42 -4.33 9.12
CA LEU A 161 -31.17 -5.56 9.00
C LEU A 161 -31.87 -5.60 7.63
N ALA A 162 -31.64 -6.70 6.90
CA ALA A 162 -32.16 -6.89 5.55
C ALA A 162 -33.70 -6.73 5.49
N GLY A 163 -34.18 -5.93 4.55
CA GLY A 163 -35.59 -5.61 4.38
C GLY A 163 -36.08 -4.35 5.11
N THR A 164 -35.27 -3.77 6.01
CA THR A 164 -35.62 -2.54 6.75
C THR A 164 -35.01 -1.26 6.15
N GLU A 165 -34.28 -1.35 5.03
CA GLU A 165 -33.52 -0.25 4.44
C GLU A 165 -34.41 0.88 3.91
N LYS A 166 -35.70 0.59 3.64
CA LYS A 166 -36.71 1.54 3.19
C LYS A 166 -37.60 2.07 4.32
N ASP A 167 -37.46 1.54 5.54
CA ASP A 167 -38.25 2.00 6.67
C ASP A 167 -37.84 3.42 7.06
N ARG A 168 -38.79 4.18 7.63
CA ARG A 168 -38.49 5.52 8.19
C ARG A 168 -37.40 5.47 9.27
N ARG A 169 -37.24 4.32 9.93
CA ARG A 169 -36.18 4.03 10.90
C ARG A 169 -35.64 2.61 10.64
N PRO A 170 -34.63 2.44 9.78
CA PRO A 170 -34.02 1.15 9.52
C PRO A 170 -33.51 0.51 10.81
N LYS A 171 -33.54 -0.82 10.88
CA LYS A 171 -33.12 -1.57 12.07
C LYS A 171 -31.65 -1.96 12.00
N ALA A 172 -30.97 -1.92 13.14
CA ALA A 172 -29.61 -2.40 13.24
C ALA A 172 -29.59 -3.94 13.26
N ASP A 173 -28.77 -4.54 12.40
CA ASP A 173 -28.39 -5.94 12.55
C ASP A 173 -27.27 -6.02 13.60
N THR A 174 -27.61 -6.57 14.77
CA THR A 174 -26.69 -6.68 15.91
C THR A 174 -25.45 -7.53 15.62
N ALA A 175 -25.54 -8.46 14.65
CA ALA A 175 -24.41 -9.29 14.23
C ALA A 175 -23.47 -8.55 13.25
N ARG A 176 -23.95 -7.48 12.61
CA ARG A 176 -23.21 -6.73 11.56
C ARG A 176 -22.71 -5.36 12.00
N MET A 177 -23.26 -4.82 13.09
CA MET A 177 -22.86 -3.54 13.68
C MET A 177 -21.41 -3.54 14.15
N VAL A 178 -20.60 -2.61 13.64
CA VAL A 178 -19.20 -2.41 14.06
C VAL A 178 -19.02 -0.98 14.57
N LYS A 179 -18.34 -0.82 15.71
CA LYS A 179 -18.05 0.49 16.34
C LYS A 179 -17.49 1.50 15.33
N GLU A 180 -18.14 2.65 15.18
CA GLU A 180 -17.70 3.77 14.35
C GLU A 180 -16.42 4.41 14.94
N TYR A 181 -15.58 5.06 14.13
CA TYR A 181 -14.46 5.84 14.69
C TYR A 181 -14.97 7.17 15.26
N SER A 182 -14.63 7.46 16.51
CA SER A 182 -14.96 8.74 17.16
C SER A 182 -13.68 9.55 17.43
N ARG A 183 -13.65 10.82 17.01
CA ARG A 183 -12.53 11.70 17.39
C ARG A 183 -12.53 11.90 18.91
N PRO A 184 -11.39 11.75 19.61
CA PRO A 184 -11.29 12.15 21.01
C PRO A 184 -11.62 13.64 21.16
N ALA A 185 -12.61 13.95 21.99
CA ALA A 185 -12.96 15.34 22.30
C ALA A 185 -12.13 15.81 23.52
N ALA A 186 -11.57 17.01 23.46
CA ALA A 186 -10.89 17.60 24.60
C ALA A 186 -11.89 17.80 25.75
N GLY A 187 -11.54 17.32 26.96
CA GLY A 187 -12.38 17.44 28.15
C GLY A 187 -13.54 16.45 28.25
N LYS A 188 -13.62 15.41 27.40
CA LYS A 188 -14.52 14.28 27.65
C LYS A 188 -14.03 13.44 28.84
N ASP A 189 -14.97 12.87 29.58
CA ASP A 189 -14.70 11.88 30.64
C ASP A 189 -13.90 10.68 30.11
N ALA A 190 -13.24 9.96 31.03
CA ALA A 190 -12.53 8.74 30.72
C ALA A 190 -13.47 7.73 30.01
N THR A 191 -12.97 7.11 28.93
CA THR A 191 -13.75 6.15 28.14
C THR A 191 -14.21 4.99 29.02
N GLN A 192 -15.51 4.74 29.05
CA GLN A 192 -16.08 3.69 29.88
C GLN A 192 -15.62 2.30 29.39
N PRO A 193 -15.31 1.35 30.30
CA PRO A 193 -14.94 -0.01 29.92
C PRO A 193 -15.93 -0.69 28.96
N SER A 194 -17.24 -0.42 29.12
CA SER A 194 -18.32 -0.94 28.28
C SER A 194 -18.29 -0.43 26.83
N ASP A 195 -17.58 0.68 26.58
CA ASP A 195 -17.45 1.28 25.25
C ASP A 195 -16.16 0.83 24.53
N LEU A 196 -15.30 0.08 25.22
CA LEU A 196 -14.04 -0.49 24.70
C LEU A 196 -14.19 -1.99 24.45
N ARG A 197 -13.71 -2.45 23.29
CA ARG A 197 -13.70 -3.89 22.93
C ARG A 197 -12.33 -4.49 23.31
N PRO A 198 -12.26 -5.63 24.03
CA PRO A 198 -10.99 -6.26 24.36
C PRO A 198 -10.30 -6.84 23.09
N PRO A 199 -8.98 -7.08 23.11
CA PRO A 199 -8.21 -7.53 21.94
C PRO A 199 -8.78 -8.75 21.20
N THR A 200 -9.35 -9.72 21.92
CA THR A 200 -10.00 -10.91 21.34
C THR A 200 -11.25 -10.57 20.51
N VAL A 201 -12.00 -9.54 20.90
CA VAL A 201 -13.18 -9.03 20.16
C VAL A 201 -12.73 -8.13 19.01
N LEU A 202 -11.65 -7.37 19.19
CA LEU A 202 -11.04 -6.57 18.12
C LEU A 202 -10.53 -7.45 16.98
N LEU A 203 -9.84 -8.57 17.29
CA LEU A 203 -9.39 -9.52 16.27
C LEU A 203 -10.57 -10.15 15.51
N LYS A 204 -11.63 -10.57 16.21
CA LYS A 204 -12.88 -11.04 15.59
C LYS A 204 -13.50 -9.98 14.68
N THR A 205 -13.51 -8.72 15.12
CA THR A 205 -14.02 -7.58 14.35
C THR A 205 -13.23 -7.38 13.06
N VAL A 206 -11.89 -7.46 13.13
CA VAL A 206 -11.02 -7.32 11.95
C VAL A 206 -11.23 -8.48 10.97
N CYS A 207 -11.37 -9.72 11.44
CA CYS A 207 -11.72 -10.85 10.57
C CYS A 207 -13.08 -10.63 9.89
N TYR A 208 -14.14 -10.23 10.61
CA TYR A 208 -15.44 -9.90 10.00
C TYR A 208 -15.34 -8.80 8.93
N LEU A 209 -14.61 -7.72 9.20
CA LEU A 209 -14.38 -6.64 8.22
C LEU A 209 -13.64 -7.11 6.96
N ILE A 210 -12.81 -8.15 7.07
CA ILE A 210 -12.03 -8.70 5.97
C ILE A 210 -12.81 -9.76 5.19
N ASP A 211 -13.39 -10.73 5.88
CA ASP A 211 -14.03 -11.89 5.27
C ASP A 211 -15.43 -11.52 4.72
N GLU A 212 -16.27 -10.88 5.53
CA GLU A 212 -17.68 -10.60 5.19
C GLU A 212 -17.87 -9.25 4.47
N ILE A 213 -16.96 -8.29 4.67
CA ILE A 213 -17.07 -6.95 4.06
C ILE A 213 -16.07 -6.75 2.91
N ALA A 214 -14.77 -6.73 3.17
CA ALA A 214 -13.76 -6.46 2.13
C ALA A 214 -13.63 -7.59 1.08
N GLY A 215 -13.85 -8.84 1.51
CA GLY A 215 -13.77 -10.06 0.71
C GLY A 215 -15.06 -10.44 -0.02
N SER A 216 -16.18 -9.77 0.27
CA SER A 216 -17.47 -10.12 -0.32
C SER A 216 -17.59 -9.63 -1.78
N PRO A 217 -17.89 -10.53 -2.74
CA PRO A 217 -18.09 -10.13 -4.13
C PRO A 217 -19.41 -9.38 -4.37
N SER A 218 -20.40 -9.51 -3.47
CA SER A 218 -21.71 -8.85 -3.61
C SER A 218 -21.73 -7.42 -3.10
N LEU A 219 -20.73 -6.99 -2.32
CA LEU A 219 -20.61 -5.63 -1.82
C LEU A 219 -19.80 -4.77 -2.80
N GLN A 220 -20.51 -4.01 -3.63
CA GLN A 220 -19.95 -3.03 -4.55
C GLN A 220 -20.67 -1.67 -4.42
N PRO A 221 -20.03 -0.54 -4.76
CA PRO A 221 -18.65 -0.41 -5.25
C PRO A 221 -17.60 -0.57 -4.12
N TRP A 222 -16.40 -1.05 -4.46
CA TRP A 222 -15.34 -1.26 -3.47
C TRP A 222 -14.82 0.03 -2.82
N THR A 223 -15.05 1.21 -3.41
CA THR A 223 -14.78 2.51 -2.78
C THR A 223 -15.59 2.72 -1.50
N GLU A 224 -16.84 2.26 -1.47
CA GLU A 224 -17.69 2.32 -0.27
C GLU A 224 -17.29 1.25 0.77
N VAL A 225 -16.93 0.04 0.29
CA VAL A 225 -16.34 -1.03 1.11
C VAL A 225 -15.08 -0.53 1.82
N TYR A 226 -14.17 0.12 1.08
CA TYR A 226 -12.99 0.77 1.64
C TYR A 226 -13.36 1.81 2.68
N SER A 227 -14.24 2.77 2.35
CA SER A 227 -14.63 3.86 3.27
C SER A 227 -15.15 3.32 4.61
N PHE A 228 -16.02 2.30 4.57
CA PHE A 228 -16.53 1.63 5.77
C PHE A 228 -15.42 0.89 6.53
N VAL A 229 -14.69 -0.02 5.88
CA VAL A 229 -13.66 -0.84 6.55
C VAL A 229 -12.56 0.04 7.13
N PHE A 230 -12.11 1.06 6.39
CA PHE A 230 -11.13 2.04 6.83
C PHE A 230 -11.56 2.77 8.10
N ASP A 231 -12.80 3.27 8.19
CA ASP A 231 -13.32 3.89 9.40
C ASP A 231 -13.36 2.90 10.59
N ARG A 232 -13.90 1.70 10.37
CA ARG A 232 -14.02 0.69 11.42
C ARG A 232 -12.66 0.17 11.91
N LEU A 233 -11.65 0.09 11.03
CA LEU A 233 -10.26 -0.20 11.41
C LEU A 233 -9.62 0.93 12.24
N ARG A 234 -9.94 2.21 11.97
CA ARG A 234 -9.52 3.32 12.84
C ARG A 234 -10.12 3.22 14.23
N SER A 235 -11.39 2.79 14.34
CA SER A 235 -12.05 2.51 15.62
C SER A 235 -11.39 1.33 16.35
N VAL A 236 -11.03 0.25 15.64
CA VAL A 236 -10.28 -0.89 16.20
C VAL A 236 -8.92 -0.43 16.76
N ARG A 237 -8.14 0.32 15.97
CA ARG A 237 -6.83 0.81 16.42
C ARG A 237 -6.93 1.80 17.57
N GLN A 238 -7.98 2.63 17.60
CA GLN A 238 -8.28 3.51 18.74
C GLN A 238 -8.51 2.70 20.03
N ASP A 239 -9.28 1.61 19.98
CA ASP A 239 -9.49 0.75 21.14
C ASP A 239 -8.19 0.07 21.60
N LEU A 240 -7.32 -0.37 20.67
CA LEU A 240 -5.99 -0.90 21.02
C LEU A 240 -5.12 0.16 21.73
N ILE A 241 -5.10 1.40 21.22
CA ILE A 241 -4.31 2.51 21.79
C ILE A 241 -4.80 2.87 23.20
N ILE A 242 -6.11 2.99 23.42
CA ILE A 242 -6.67 3.35 24.73
C ILE A 242 -6.34 2.30 25.78
N GLN A 243 -6.48 1.01 25.42
CA GLN A 243 -6.16 -0.11 26.30
C GLN A 243 -4.65 -0.40 26.43
N ARG A 244 -3.81 0.28 25.63
CA ARG A 244 -2.37 0.02 25.46
C ARG A 244 -2.07 -1.47 25.20
N ALA A 245 -2.84 -2.05 24.27
CA ALA A 245 -2.80 -3.48 23.98
C ALA A 245 -1.48 -3.90 23.31
N SER A 246 -0.99 -5.09 23.67
CA SER A 246 0.19 -5.75 23.11
C SER A 246 -0.07 -7.26 23.02
N GLY A 247 0.90 -8.03 22.52
CA GLY A 247 0.80 -9.49 22.42
C GLY A 247 0.21 -9.98 21.09
N PRO A 248 -0.06 -11.30 20.97
CA PRO A 248 -0.29 -11.96 19.69
C PRO A 248 -1.56 -11.50 18.97
N GLU A 249 -2.65 -11.18 19.69
CA GLU A 249 -3.84 -10.60 19.07
C GLU A 249 -3.58 -9.20 18.51
N CYS A 250 -2.79 -8.38 19.19
CA CYS A 250 -2.43 -7.03 18.74
C CYS A 250 -1.61 -7.11 17.44
N VAL A 251 -0.59 -7.98 17.41
CA VAL A 251 0.19 -8.28 16.21
C VAL A 251 -0.71 -8.78 15.08
N ALA A 252 -1.55 -9.80 15.32
CA ALA A 252 -2.44 -10.38 14.31
C ALA A 252 -3.46 -9.37 13.73
N ILE A 253 -3.88 -8.37 14.52
CA ILE A 253 -4.68 -7.23 14.05
C ILE A 253 -3.84 -6.30 13.16
N LEU A 254 -2.68 -5.87 13.65
CA LEU A 254 -1.81 -4.91 12.95
C LEU A 254 -1.31 -5.45 11.60
N GLU A 255 -0.92 -6.73 11.54
CA GLU A 255 -0.58 -7.42 10.29
C GLU A 255 -1.70 -7.26 9.25
N ARG A 256 -2.93 -7.63 9.62
CA ARG A 256 -4.12 -7.55 8.75
C ARG A 256 -4.43 -6.11 8.32
N MET A 257 -4.31 -5.16 9.24
CA MET A 257 -4.49 -3.74 8.93
C MET A 257 -3.47 -3.26 7.89
N VAL A 258 -2.20 -3.59 8.05
CA VAL A 258 -1.14 -3.21 7.10
C VAL A 258 -1.38 -3.85 5.72
N ARG A 259 -1.72 -5.15 5.66
CA ARG A 259 -2.06 -5.81 4.38
C ARG A 259 -3.27 -5.15 3.71
N PHE A 260 -4.32 -4.81 4.46
CA PHE A 260 -5.49 -4.08 3.95
C PHE A 260 -5.10 -2.71 3.36
N HIS A 261 -4.32 -1.91 4.08
CA HIS A 261 -3.94 -0.57 3.60
C HIS A 261 -3.02 -0.61 2.36
N ILE A 262 -2.08 -1.56 2.29
CA ILE A 262 -1.23 -1.78 1.11
C ILE A 262 -2.09 -2.18 -0.09
N TYR A 263 -2.99 -3.14 0.10
CA TYR A 263 -3.92 -3.60 -0.93
C TYR A 263 -4.84 -2.49 -1.42
N ALA A 264 -5.48 -1.75 -0.49
CA ALA A 264 -6.32 -0.60 -0.81
C ALA A 264 -5.57 0.46 -1.62
N SER A 265 -4.29 0.71 -1.28
CA SER A 265 -3.48 1.68 -2.00
C SER A 265 -3.28 1.30 -3.46
N GLN A 266 -2.95 0.04 -3.75
CA GLN A 266 -2.81 -0.40 -5.15
C GLN A 266 -4.18 -0.49 -5.86
N ARG A 267 -5.23 -0.94 -5.17
CA ARG A 267 -6.56 -1.12 -5.76
C ARG A 267 -7.24 0.20 -6.14
N LEU A 268 -7.07 1.25 -5.33
CA LEU A 268 -7.75 2.54 -5.48
C LEU A 268 -6.84 3.66 -6.00
N CYS A 269 -5.61 3.37 -6.42
CA CYS A 269 -4.66 4.35 -6.96
C CYS A 269 -5.11 5.13 -8.22
N GLY A 270 -6.25 4.75 -8.83
CA GLY A 270 -6.86 5.43 -9.97
C GLY A 270 -8.21 6.09 -9.69
N GLU A 271 -8.66 6.09 -8.42
CA GLU A 271 -9.93 6.67 -7.99
C GLU A 271 -9.79 8.18 -7.68
N PRO A 272 -10.89 8.96 -7.77
CA PRO A 272 -10.90 10.37 -7.36
C PRO A 272 -10.63 10.56 -5.86
N LEU A 273 -9.98 11.68 -5.50
CA LEU A 273 -9.63 12.03 -4.11
C LEU A 273 -10.84 12.07 -3.15
N GLN A 274 -12.05 12.30 -3.66
CA GLN A 274 -13.29 12.29 -2.87
C GLN A 274 -13.75 10.88 -2.47
N LEU A 275 -13.24 9.83 -3.15
CA LEU A 275 -13.54 8.41 -2.87
C LEU A 275 -12.36 7.70 -2.21
N TYR A 276 -11.12 8.11 -2.51
CA TYR A 276 -9.90 7.57 -1.93
C TYR A 276 -8.83 8.66 -1.79
N ASP A 277 -8.44 8.97 -0.55
CA ASP A 277 -7.31 9.84 -0.24
C ASP A 277 -6.06 8.97 0.04
N PRO A 278 -5.04 8.98 -0.84
CA PRO A 278 -3.83 8.19 -0.66
C PRO A 278 -2.98 8.62 0.54
N LYS A 279 -2.98 9.91 0.91
CA LYS A 279 -2.17 10.45 2.03
C LYS A 279 -2.77 10.06 3.38
N ILE A 280 -4.10 10.04 3.47
CA ILE A 280 -4.83 9.54 4.64
C ILE A 280 -4.62 8.02 4.80
N ASN A 281 -4.71 7.24 3.72
CA ASN A 281 -4.38 5.81 3.77
C ASN A 281 -2.92 5.56 4.17
N ASP A 282 -1.98 6.29 3.58
CA ASP A 282 -0.54 6.23 3.90
C ASP A 282 -0.27 6.50 5.38
N THR A 283 -0.89 7.52 5.96
CA THR A 283 -0.74 7.82 7.40
C THR A 283 -1.14 6.62 8.26
N HIS A 284 -2.32 6.05 8.00
CA HIS A 284 -2.83 4.92 8.78
C HIS A 284 -2.06 3.62 8.55
N LEU A 285 -1.53 3.40 7.34
CA LEU A 285 -0.60 2.32 7.02
C LEU A 285 0.70 2.45 7.82
N GLN A 286 1.37 3.61 7.73
CA GLN A 286 2.68 3.84 8.34
C GLN A 286 2.64 3.79 9.86
N GLU A 287 1.60 4.34 10.49
CA GLU A 287 1.39 4.24 11.93
C GLU A 287 1.18 2.78 12.39
N SER A 288 0.39 2.00 11.65
CA SER A 288 0.12 0.59 11.98
C SER A 288 1.34 -0.31 11.72
N LEU A 289 2.08 -0.04 10.64
CA LEU A 289 3.33 -0.72 10.31
C LEU A 289 4.43 -0.39 11.32
N SER A 290 4.62 0.87 11.68
CA SER A 290 5.63 1.27 12.68
C SER A 290 5.37 0.58 14.02
N TRP A 291 4.11 0.54 14.47
CA TRP A 291 3.74 -0.17 15.69
C TRP A 291 3.95 -1.69 15.58
N LEU A 292 3.67 -2.30 14.42
CA LEU A 292 3.94 -3.72 14.18
C LEU A 292 5.44 -4.04 14.29
N LEU A 293 6.30 -3.23 13.67
CA LEU A 293 7.76 -3.38 13.75
C LEU A 293 8.29 -3.13 15.16
N GLU A 294 7.71 -2.18 15.93
CA GLU A 294 8.02 -2.01 17.35
C GLU A 294 7.74 -3.29 18.15
N ASN A 295 6.61 -3.99 17.92
CA ASN A 295 6.32 -5.27 18.57
C ASN A 295 7.36 -6.35 18.20
N TYR A 296 7.81 -6.41 16.95
CA TYR A 296 8.85 -7.37 16.51
C TYR A 296 10.24 -7.06 17.09
N CYS A 297 10.56 -5.78 17.31
CA CYS A 297 11.85 -5.38 17.90
C CYS A 297 11.97 -5.70 19.39
N HIS A 298 10.87 -5.63 20.15
CA HIS A 298 10.92 -5.69 21.62
C HIS A 298 11.39 -7.05 22.20
N GLU A 299 11.30 -8.16 21.45
CA GLU A 299 11.78 -9.48 21.90
C GLU A 299 13.32 -9.60 21.99
N LEU A 300 14.07 -8.81 21.22
CA LEU A 300 15.54 -8.80 21.28
C LEU A 300 16.08 -8.31 22.64
N SER A 301 15.28 -7.54 23.38
CA SER A 301 15.64 -6.98 24.69
C SER A 301 15.24 -7.88 25.86
N THR A 302 14.23 -8.74 25.70
CA THR A 302 13.74 -9.60 26.79
C THR A 302 14.62 -10.84 27.00
N HIS A 303 15.21 -11.37 25.93
CA HIS A 303 16.11 -12.53 26.02
C HIS A 303 17.50 -12.21 26.59
N THR A 304 17.94 -10.95 26.57
CA THR A 304 19.27 -10.57 27.10
C THR A 304 19.26 -10.18 28.59
N ALA A 305 18.07 -9.93 29.17
CA ALA A 305 17.93 -9.49 30.55
C ALA A 305 17.69 -10.63 31.57
N GLY A 306 17.28 -11.82 31.12
CA GLY A 306 16.94 -12.95 32.00
C GLY A 306 18.14 -13.72 32.56
N ASP A 307 19.20 -13.90 31.75
CA ASP A 307 20.23 -14.91 32.02
C ASP A 307 21.46 -14.40 32.80
N VAL A 308 21.49 -13.13 33.21
CA VAL A 308 22.67 -12.52 33.86
C VAL A 308 22.68 -12.72 35.39
N HIS A 309 21.58 -13.18 36.01
CA HIS A 309 21.47 -13.24 37.48
C HIS A 309 21.42 -14.65 38.11
N ALA A 310 21.86 -15.69 37.39
CA ALA A 310 21.89 -17.08 37.87
C ALA A 310 23.29 -17.73 37.84
N LEU A 311 24.35 -16.99 38.16
CA LEU A 311 25.73 -17.52 38.28
C LEU A 311 26.43 -17.08 39.58
N ARG A 312 25.95 -17.60 40.71
CA ARG A 312 26.77 -17.82 41.92
C ARG A 312 26.13 -18.82 42.89
N ASP A 313 26.35 -20.11 42.67
CA ASP A 313 26.99 -21.04 43.63
C ASP A 313 26.77 -22.52 43.25
N SER A 314 27.70 -23.38 43.70
CA SER A 314 27.62 -24.85 43.73
C SER A 314 27.91 -25.66 42.44
N GLN A 315 29.19 -26.04 42.32
CA GLN A 315 29.73 -27.39 42.01
C GLN A 315 28.96 -28.36 41.09
N ALA A 316 29.65 -28.85 40.05
CA ALA A 316 29.23 -29.96 39.17
C ALA A 316 29.23 -31.33 39.89
N PRO A 317 28.60 -32.37 39.30
CA PRO A 317 29.34 -33.13 38.29
C PRO A 317 28.57 -33.45 36.99
N GLU A 318 29.32 -34.05 36.06
CA GLU A 318 29.01 -34.29 34.65
C GLU A 318 27.82 -35.21 34.38
N SER A 319 26.99 -34.87 33.39
CA SER A 319 26.34 -35.87 32.52
C SER A 319 26.07 -35.30 31.13
N SER A 320 26.38 -36.08 30.09
CA SER A 320 26.53 -35.62 28.72
C SER A 320 25.24 -35.75 27.89
N HIS A 321 24.27 -34.85 28.12
CA HIS A 321 23.14 -34.68 27.20
C HIS A 321 23.43 -33.61 26.14
N LYS A 322 23.78 -34.08 24.92
CA LYS A 322 23.73 -33.27 23.71
C LYS A 322 22.27 -32.95 23.36
N GLN A 323 21.72 -31.88 23.93
CA GLN A 323 20.54 -31.23 23.35
C GLN A 323 21.00 -30.34 22.20
N GLY A 324 20.37 -30.50 21.04
CA GLY A 324 20.78 -29.80 19.81
C GLY A 324 20.57 -28.30 19.91
N GLU A 325 21.38 -27.54 19.18
CA GLU A 325 21.21 -26.10 18.97
C GLU A 325 19.87 -25.85 18.25
N GLY A 326 18.80 -25.70 19.03
CA GLY A 326 17.55 -25.16 18.55
C GLY A 326 17.79 -23.71 18.14
N THR A 327 17.80 -23.45 16.83
CA THR A 327 17.80 -22.08 16.33
C THR A 327 16.62 -21.33 16.93
N PRO A 328 16.79 -20.12 17.49
CA PRO A 328 15.68 -19.34 18.03
C PRO A 328 14.68 -19.01 16.93
N GLN A 329 13.62 -19.82 16.86
CA GLN A 329 12.54 -19.65 15.89
C GLN A 329 11.63 -18.54 16.42
N SER A 330 11.59 -17.41 15.70
CA SER A 330 10.81 -16.25 16.13
C SER A 330 9.34 -16.61 16.34
N GLN A 331 8.78 -16.03 17.40
CA GLN A 331 7.36 -16.09 17.72
C GLN A 331 6.49 -15.54 16.58
N TYR A 332 7.02 -14.60 15.78
CA TYR A 332 6.30 -13.95 14.69
C TYR A 332 6.64 -14.54 13.33
N LYS A 333 5.71 -15.39 12.85
CA LYS A 333 5.82 -16.11 11.56
C LYS A 333 5.89 -15.21 10.32
N HIS A 334 5.45 -13.96 10.42
CA HIS A 334 5.36 -13.02 9.29
C HIS A 334 6.37 -11.86 9.38
N GLN A 335 7.32 -11.90 10.33
CA GLN A 335 8.30 -10.82 10.52
C GLN A 335 9.02 -10.48 9.20
N GLU A 336 9.56 -11.50 8.51
CA GLU A 336 10.21 -11.40 7.21
C GLU A 336 9.34 -10.74 6.12
N GLU A 337 8.02 -10.97 6.15
CA GLU A 337 7.06 -10.38 5.22
C GLU A 337 6.96 -8.87 5.43
N PHE A 338 6.69 -8.43 6.67
CA PHE A 338 6.46 -7.02 6.96
C PHE A 338 7.73 -6.17 6.88
N GLU A 339 8.91 -6.73 7.15
CA GLU A 339 10.18 -6.05 6.87
C GLU A 339 10.41 -5.82 5.36
N ALA A 340 10.07 -6.81 4.53
CA ALA A 340 10.14 -6.66 3.08
C ALA A 340 9.09 -5.67 2.55
N LEU A 341 7.86 -5.69 3.07
CA LEU A 341 6.82 -4.72 2.74
C LEU A 341 7.22 -3.30 3.17
N ASN A 342 7.84 -3.13 4.33
CA ASN A 342 8.36 -1.84 4.81
C ASN A 342 9.41 -1.27 3.83
N LEU A 343 10.39 -2.08 3.42
CA LEU A 343 11.38 -1.72 2.41
C LEU A 343 10.73 -1.31 1.08
N LEU A 344 9.83 -2.14 0.54
CA LEU A 344 9.21 -1.92 -0.77
C LEU A 344 8.26 -0.73 -0.81
N TYR A 345 7.53 -0.47 0.28
CA TYR A 345 6.65 0.70 0.37
C TYR A 345 7.45 1.99 0.49
N ASN A 346 8.56 1.96 1.25
CA ASN A 346 9.38 3.12 1.59
C ASN A 346 10.70 3.23 0.79
N LEU A 347 10.69 2.86 -0.50
CA LEU A 347 11.89 2.94 -1.35
C LEU A 347 12.57 4.32 -1.31
N GLY A 348 13.90 4.30 -1.25
CA GLY A 348 14.73 5.50 -1.13
C GLY A 348 14.79 6.10 0.28
N CYS A 349 14.02 5.60 1.26
CA CYS A 349 14.12 6.05 2.64
C CYS A 349 15.39 5.48 3.32
N ALA A 350 16.40 6.33 3.50
CA ALA A 350 17.67 5.96 4.13
C ALA A 350 17.49 5.30 5.52
N ARG A 351 16.52 5.75 6.34
CA ARG A 351 16.26 5.17 7.67
C ARG A 351 15.69 3.75 7.60
N VAL A 352 14.83 3.46 6.61
CA VAL A 352 14.28 2.11 6.41
C VAL A 352 15.36 1.18 5.87
N MET A 353 16.22 1.67 4.97
CA MET A 353 17.39 0.92 4.49
C MET A 353 18.38 0.62 5.62
N GLN A 354 18.67 1.60 6.48
CA GLN A 354 19.52 1.40 7.67
C GLN A 354 18.94 0.34 8.61
N HIS A 355 17.66 0.48 8.97
CA HIS A 355 16.97 -0.49 9.82
C HIS A 355 17.05 -1.92 9.26
N ALA A 356 16.80 -2.09 7.96
CA ALA A 356 16.91 -3.39 7.30
C ALA A 356 18.33 -4.00 7.31
N LEU A 357 19.37 -3.16 7.38
CA LEU A 357 20.75 -3.62 7.55
C LEU A 357 21.06 -3.98 9.01
N GLU A 358 20.38 -3.38 9.98
CA GLU A 358 20.49 -3.65 11.42
C GLU A 358 19.66 -4.87 11.88
N LEU A 359 18.77 -5.38 11.02
CA LEU A 359 17.96 -6.58 11.32
C LEU A 359 18.81 -7.82 11.66
N PRO A 360 18.34 -8.69 12.58
CA PRO A 360 18.98 -9.97 12.89
C PRO A 360 19.22 -10.79 11.63
N THR A 361 20.39 -11.46 11.55
CA THR A 361 20.83 -12.21 10.36
C THR A 361 19.77 -13.17 9.83
N ARG A 362 19.01 -13.88 10.68
CA ARG A 362 17.89 -14.74 10.28
C ARG A 362 16.88 -14.01 9.37
N VAL A 363 16.43 -12.83 9.80
CA VAL A 363 15.39 -12.05 9.10
C VAL A 363 15.98 -11.39 7.85
N ARG A 364 17.18 -10.79 7.99
CA ARG A 364 17.89 -10.09 6.91
C ARG A 364 18.31 -11.03 5.76
N SER A 365 18.60 -12.30 6.06
CA SER A 365 18.95 -13.34 5.08
C SER A 365 17.75 -14.08 4.49
N SER A 366 16.51 -13.72 4.86
CA SER A 366 15.32 -14.33 4.27
C SER A 366 15.18 -13.98 2.77
N PRO A 367 14.66 -14.89 1.92
CA PRO A 367 14.53 -14.63 0.48
C PRO A 367 13.70 -13.37 0.17
N THR A 368 12.64 -13.16 0.95
CA THR A 368 11.71 -12.03 0.91
C THR A 368 12.42 -10.69 1.15
N VAL A 369 13.17 -10.58 2.26
CA VAL A 369 13.92 -9.36 2.61
C VAL A 369 15.10 -9.13 1.65
N LEU A 370 15.81 -10.19 1.24
CA LEU A 370 16.89 -10.09 0.25
C LEU A 370 16.40 -9.58 -1.11
N LEU A 371 15.21 -10.01 -1.57
CA LEU A 371 14.61 -9.49 -2.80
C LEU A 371 14.20 -8.01 -2.65
N ALA A 372 13.59 -7.63 -1.53
CA ALA A 372 13.25 -6.24 -1.23
C ALA A 372 14.50 -5.33 -1.16
N LEU A 373 15.58 -5.79 -0.52
CA LEU A 373 16.87 -5.11 -0.50
C LEU A 373 17.47 -4.97 -1.91
N ALA A 374 17.36 -6.00 -2.76
CA ALA A 374 17.83 -5.93 -4.15
C ALA A 374 17.04 -4.93 -5.00
N VAL A 375 15.71 -4.84 -4.79
CA VAL A 375 14.85 -3.81 -5.41
C VAL A 375 15.24 -2.42 -4.91
N CYS A 376 15.41 -2.23 -3.60
CA CYS A 376 15.82 -0.96 -3.01
C CYS A 376 17.21 -0.51 -3.49
N ARG A 377 18.15 -1.45 -3.62
CA ARG A 377 19.47 -1.18 -4.21
C ARG A 377 19.36 -0.73 -5.66
N ALA A 378 18.56 -1.43 -6.49
CA ALA A 378 18.34 -1.04 -7.89
C ALA A 378 17.68 0.34 -8.04
N PHE A 379 16.80 0.72 -7.10
CA PHE A 379 16.21 2.05 -7.01
C PHE A 379 17.28 3.12 -6.70
N CYS A 380 18.10 2.91 -5.67
CA CYS A 380 19.18 3.83 -5.28
C CYS A 380 20.27 3.95 -6.37
N GLU A 381 20.58 2.86 -7.08
CA GLU A 381 21.47 2.82 -8.25
C GLU A 381 20.87 3.53 -9.49
N ARG A 382 19.64 4.08 -9.42
CA ARG A 382 18.86 4.64 -10.53
C ARG A 382 18.79 3.72 -11.75
N ASN A 383 18.64 2.41 -11.51
CA ASN A 383 18.62 1.37 -12.54
C ASN A 383 17.20 0.82 -12.73
N PRO A 384 16.32 1.49 -13.51
CA PRO A 384 14.93 1.09 -13.66
C PRO A 384 14.78 -0.26 -14.37
N VAL A 385 15.70 -0.62 -15.28
CA VAL A 385 15.70 -1.93 -15.96
C VAL A 385 15.89 -3.06 -14.94
N ARG A 386 16.86 -2.94 -14.03
CA ARG A 386 17.09 -3.91 -12.96
C ARG A 386 15.91 -3.93 -11.98
N LEU A 387 15.39 -2.77 -11.60
CA LEU A 387 14.26 -2.66 -10.69
C LEU A 387 13.01 -3.35 -11.24
N LEU A 388 12.61 -3.05 -12.48
CA LEU A 388 11.41 -3.62 -13.10
C LEU A 388 11.56 -5.14 -13.32
N ARG A 389 12.76 -5.62 -13.68
CA ARG A 389 13.06 -7.06 -13.74
C ARG A 389 12.92 -7.74 -12.38
N LEU A 390 13.37 -7.11 -11.29
CA LEU A 390 13.20 -7.63 -9.93
C LEU A 390 11.73 -7.54 -9.46
N ALA A 391 11.00 -6.50 -9.86
CA ALA A 391 9.56 -6.37 -9.60
C ALA A 391 8.73 -7.51 -10.22
N GLY A 392 9.20 -8.09 -11.32
CA GLY A 392 8.62 -9.31 -11.90
C GLY A 392 8.67 -10.55 -10.97
N ARG A 393 9.59 -10.55 -9.99
CA ARG A 393 9.80 -11.67 -9.04
C ARG A 393 9.09 -11.50 -7.70
N LEU A 394 8.47 -10.35 -7.47
CA LEU A 394 7.72 -10.08 -6.23
C LEU A 394 6.42 -10.88 -6.20
N ASP A 395 5.98 -11.24 -5.00
CA ASP A 395 4.62 -11.73 -4.78
C ASP A 395 3.58 -10.61 -5.00
N PHE A 396 2.29 -10.97 -4.97
CA PHE A 396 1.21 -10.03 -5.23
C PHE A 396 1.21 -8.83 -4.27
N LEU A 397 1.37 -9.06 -2.96
CA LEU A 397 1.28 -8.01 -1.94
C LEU A 397 2.55 -7.14 -1.92
N GLN A 398 3.71 -7.72 -2.16
CA GLN A 398 4.95 -7.00 -2.44
C GLN A 398 4.83 -6.12 -3.70
N GLY A 399 4.17 -6.62 -4.74
CA GLY A 399 3.80 -5.85 -5.93
C GLY A 399 2.87 -4.68 -5.59
N CYS A 400 1.86 -4.91 -4.76
CA CYS A 400 1.02 -3.85 -4.19
C CYS A 400 1.83 -2.87 -3.33
N ALA A 401 2.87 -3.28 -2.61
CA ALA A 401 3.72 -2.35 -1.88
C ALA A 401 4.57 -1.47 -2.83
N LEU A 402 5.12 -2.08 -3.88
CA LEU A 402 5.97 -1.40 -4.85
C LEU A 402 5.21 -0.46 -5.81
N HIS A 403 3.90 -0.66 -6.02
CA HIS A 403 3.12 -0.02 -7.10
C HIS A 403 3.37 1.50 -7.25
N ARG A 404 3.40 2.23 -6.13
CA ARG A 404 3.59 3.69 -6.07
C ARG A 404 4.89 4.19 -6.69
N HIS A 405 5.90 3.32 -6.81
CA HIS A 405 7.22 3.62 -7.38
C HIS A 405 7.34 3.23 -8.86
N LEU A 406 6.46 2.37 -9.37
CA LEU A 406 6.60 1.74 -10.69
C LEU A 406 6.44 2.74 -11.84
N LEU A 407 5.46 3.65 -11.79
CA LEU A 407 5.24 4.63 -12.87
C LEU A 407 6.45 5.57 -13.04
N ALA A 408 7.02 6.06 -11.94
CA ALA A 408 8.22 6.90 -11.97
C ALA A 408 9.43 6.15 -12.57
N ASN A 409 9.62 4.88 -12.23
CA ASN A 409 10.70 4.04 -12.79
C ASN A 409 10.50 3.75 -14.29
N ARG A 410 9.27 3.51 -14.73
CA ARG A 410 8.94 3.32 -16.15
C ARG A 410 9.17 4.59 -16.97
N ARG A 411 8.78 5.76 -16.44
CA ARG A 411 9.12 7.06 -17.04
C ARG A 411 10.63 7.26 -17.12
N GLN A 412 11.38 6.92 -16.06
CA GLN A 412 12.84 7.01 -16.07
C GLN A 412 13.47 6.09 -17.13
N LEU A 413 12.91 4.89 -17.34
CA LEU A 413 13.33 3.99 -18.42
C LEU A 413 13.09 4.64 -19.80
N LEU A 414 11.89 5.15 -20.06
CA LEU A 414 11.58 5.84 -21.32
C LEU A 414 12.46 7.07 -21.56
N PHE A 415 12.77 7.85 -20.52
CA PHE A 415 13.73 8.96 -20.60
C PHE A 415 15.11 8.48 -21.04
N LEU A 416 15.66 7.47 -20.36
CA LEU A 416 16.99 6.90 -20.67
C LEU A 416 17.06 6.35 -22.09
N TYR A 417 16.01 5.64 -22.53
CA TYR A 417 15.94 5.09 -23.89
C TYR A 417 15.77 6.17 -24.96
N SER A 418 14.95 7.20 -24.69
CA SER A 418 14.77 8.35 -25.58
C SER A 418 16.08 9.12 -25.82
N HIS A 419 16.97 9.16 -24.83
CA HIS A 419 18.28 9.78 -24.93
C HIS A 419 19.34 8.84 -25.54
N GLY A 420 19.42 7.60 -25.07
CA GLY A 420 20.43 6.62 -25.50
C GLY A 420 20.22 6.06 -26.91
N HIS A 421 18.96 5.92 -27.35
CA HIS A 421 18.58 5.43 -28.69
C HIS A 421 18.05 6.56 -29.59
N SER A 422 18.37 7.83 -29.28
CA SER A 422 17.90 9.01 -30.02
C SER A 422 18.35 9.00 -31.48
N SER A 423 17.48 8.61 -32.42
CA SER A 423 17.79 8.59 -33.86
C SER A 423 16.54 8.76 -34.72
N ARG A 424 16.66 9.52 -35.82
CA ARG A 424 15.57 9.75 -36.79
C ARG A 424 15.02 8.47 -37.42
N ASN A 425 15.86 7.43 -37.51
CA ASN A 425 15.51 6.12 -38.07
C ASN A 425 15.44 5.04 -36.99
N CYS A 426 15.24 5.42 -35.72
CA CYS A 426 15.16 4.46 -34.61
C CYS A 426 13.96 3.52 -34.81
N ARG A 427 14.23 2.20 -34.73
CA ARG A 427 13.25 1.13 -34.84
C ARG A 427 13.48 0.16 -33.67
N TYR A 428 12.98 0.52 -32.51
CA TYR A 428 13.09 -0.32 -31.32
C TYR A 428 11.84 -1.24 -31.21
N PRO A 429 11.97 -2.56 -31.00
CA PRO A 429 10.79 -3.45 -30.93
C PRO A 429 9.88 -3.14 -29.73
N LEU A 430 8.59 -2.92 -29.99
CA LEU A 430 7.58 -2.60 -28.96
C LEU A 430 7.46 -3.72 -27.92
N GLY A 431 7.39 -4.99 -28.33
CA GLY A 431 7.32 -6.13 -27.41
C GLY A 431 8.52 -6.26 -26.48
N HIS A 432 9.72 -5.91 -26.95
CA HIS A 432 10.91 -5.86 -26.09
C HIS A 432 10.79 -4.72 -25.07
N LEU A 433 10.31 -3.54 -25.49
CA LEU A 433 10.08 -2.41 -24.58
C LEU A 433 8.99 -2.72 -23.54
N ALA A 434 7.90 -3.38 -23.96
CA ALA A 434 6.82 -3.82 -23.08
C ALA A 434 7.34 -4.79 -22.00
N GLY A 435 8.18 -5.77 -22.39
CA GLY A 435 8.88 -6.66 -21.47
C GLY A 435 9.79 -5.93 -20.47
N LEU A 436 10.56 -4.93 -20.92
CA LEU A 436 11.39 -4.09 -20.05
C LEU A 436 10.57 -3.22 -19.09
N LEU A 437 9.42 -2.73 -19.53
CA LEU A 437 8.49 -1.92 -18.74
C LEU A 437 7.62 -2.75 -17.78
N THR A 438 7.66 -4.09 -17.88
CA THR A 438 6.71 -5.03 -17.24
C THR A 438 5.25 -4.63 -17.47
N LEU A 439 4.90 -4.46 -18.75
CA LEU A 439 3.59 -4.09 -19.26
C LEU A 439 3.20 -4.99 -20.45
N GLY A 440 1.91 -5.10 -20.73
CA GLY A 440 1.43 -5.53 -22.05
C GLY A 440 1.72 -4.45 -23.10
N GLU A 441 1.79 -4.83 -24.37
CA GLU A 441 2.07 -3.90 -25.47
C GLU A 441 1.07 -2.71 -25.53
N PRO A 442 -0.26 -2.89 -25.36
CA PRO A 442 -1.20 -1.76 -25.38
C PRO A 442 -1.03 -0.76 -24.22
N GLN A 443 -0.47 -1.18 -23.08
CA GLN A 443 -0.14 -0.32 -21.95
C GLN A 443 1.21 0.38 -22.19
N ALA A 444 2.18 -0.33 -22.76
CA ALA A 444 3.48 0.22 -23.14
C ALA A 444 3.35 1.29 -24.22
N GLU A 445 2.54 1.05 -25.26
CA GLU A 445 2.24 2.02 -26.31
C GLU A 445 1.61 3.29 -25.74
N ARG A 446 0.54 3.17 -24.94
CA ARG A 446 -0.11 4.33 -24.30
C ARG A 446 0.85 5.14 -23.42
N LEU A 447 1.72 4.46 -22.67
CA LEU A 447 2.74 5.14 -21.86
C LEU A 447 3.76 5.88 -22.73
N CYS A 448 4.18 5.29 -23.86
CA CYS A 448 5.07 5.94 -24.82
C CYS A 448 4.42 7.21 -25.41
N GLN A 449 3.19 7.08 -25.94
CA GLN A 449 2.43 8.18 -26.55
C GLN A 449 2.19 9.34 -25.56
N ALA A 450 1.84 9.01 -24.31
CA ALA A 450 1.67 9.99 -23.24
C ALA A 450 2.95 10.81 -22.98
N HIS A 451 4.12 10.16 -23.02
CA HIS A 451 5.44 10.81 -22.89
C HIS A 451 6.04 11.30 -24.22
N GLY A 452 5.23 11.43 -25.29
CA GLY A 452 5.67 11.96 -26.58
C GLY A 452 6.50 11.02 -27.45
N VAL A 453 6.78 9.80 -26.97
CA VAL A 453 7.53 8.78 -27.73
C VAL A 453 6.63 8.18 -28.82
N THR A 454 7.12 8.21 -30.06
CA THR A 454 6.36 7.71 -31.22
C THR A 454 6.32 6.19 -31.26
N VAL A 455 5.15 5.64 -31.61
CA VAL A 455 4.93 4.20 -31.83
C VAL A 455 4.28 4.02 -33.20
N SER A 456 4.68 3.01 -33.95
CA SER A 456 4.25 2.76 -35.34
C SER A 456 4.25 1.27 -35.64
N GLY A 457 3.11 0.62 -35.32
CA GLY A 457 3.02 -0.83 -35.30
C GLY A 457 3.96 -1.42 -34.25
N GLU A 458 4.74 -2.42 -34.62
CA GLU A 458 5.70 -3.12 -33.74
C GLU A 458 6.94 -2.28 -33.37
N TRP A 459 7.04 -1.02 -33.81
CA TRP A 459 8.25 -0.20 -33.68
C TRP A 459 8.02 1.06 -32.85
N VAL A 460 8.99 1.33 -31.97
CA VAL A 460 9.07 2.54 -31.14
C VAL A 460 10.21 3.41 -31.67
N GLY A 461 9.89 4.67 -31.96
CA GLY A 461 10.82 5.70 -32.42
C GLY A 461 11.28 6.56 -31.26
N PHE A 462 12.53 6.37 -30.80
CA PHE A 462 13.16 7.17 -29.76
C PHE A 462 13.85 8.40 -30.33
N ASN A 463 13.47 9.58 -29.81
CA ASN A 463 14.10 10.87 -30.08
C ASN A 463 14.10 11.71 -28.81
N LYS A 464 15.27 12.20 -28.38
CA LYS A 464 15.40 13.01 -27.16
C LYS A 464 14.62 14.32 -27.20
N ALA A 465 14.37 14.88 -28.39
CA ALA A 465 13.67 16.16 -28.55
C ALA A 465 12.15 16.04 -28.40
N ASP A 466 11.58 14.84 -28.57
CA ASP A 466 10.14 14.60 -28.53
C ASP A 466 9.67 14.07 -27.17
N PHE A 467 10.60 13.68 -26.29
CA PHE A 467 10.29 13.14 -24.97
C PHE A 467 9.77 14.22 -24.01
N LEU A 468 8.64 13.94 -23.37
CA LEU A 468 7.99 14.82 -22.40
C LEU A 468 8.09 14.24 -20.99
N GLU A 469 8.75 14.96 -20.08
CA GLU A 469 8.85 14.54 -18.66
C GLU A 469 7.51 14.55 -17.94
N MET A 470 6.62 15.47 -18.33
CA MET A 470 5.21 15.48 -17.93
C MET A 470 4.37 14.92 -19.09
N PRO A 471 3.48 13.94 -18.83
CA PRO A 471 2.72 13.32 -19.90
C PRO A 471 1.63 14.27 -20.43
N LYS A 472 1.28 14.12 -21.71
CA LYS A 472 0.22 14.89 -22.38
C LYS A 472 -1.17 14.67 -21.76
N GLU A 473 -1.38 13.48 -21.20
CA GLU A 473 -2.62 13.04 -20.56
C GLU A 473 -2.29 12.39 -19.21
N GLU A 474 -3.25 12.36 -18.29
CA GLU A 474 -3.06 11.78 -16.96
C GLU A 474 -2.92 10.25 -17.04
N VAL A 475 -1.67 9.76 -16.97
CA VAL A 475 -1.37 8.32 -16.92
C VAL A 475 -1.77 7.76 -15.55
N ARG A 476 -3.01 7.30 -15.44
CA ARG A 476 -3.51 6.70 -14.19
C ARG A 476 -2.73 5.44 -13.81
N CYS A 477 -2.17 5.47 -12.60
CA CYS A 477 -1.47 4.38 -11.92
C CYS A 477 -2.12 3.00 -12.22
N ALA A 478 -3.43 2.87 -11.97
CA ALA A 478 -4.22 1.65 -12.13
C ALA A 478 -4.15 0.98 -13.53
N THR A 479 -4.03 1.74 -14.63
CA THR A 479 -3.98 1.15 -15.98
C THR A 479 -2.62 0.53 -16.30
N THR A 480 -1.60 0.78 -15.47
CA THR A 480 -0.22 0.30 -15.65
C THR A 480 0.18 -0.80 -14.66
N HIS A 481 -0.66 -1.17 -13.69
CA HIS A 481 -0.33 -2.19 -12.67
C HIS A 481 -1.05 -3.52 -12.84
N LYS A 482 -1.96 -3.63 -13.82
CA LYS A 482 -2.66 -4.87 -14.10
C LYS A 482 -1.72 -5.85 -14.82
N ARG A 483 -1.16 -6.83 -14.08
CA ARG A 483 -0.56 -8.04 -14.69
C ARG A 483 -1.67 -8.74 -15.47
N GLU A 484 -1.40 -9.07 -16.73
CA GLU A 484 -2.44 -9.62 -17.64
C GLU A 484 -2.68 -11.12 -17.46
N THR A 485 -1.86 -11.79 -16.63
CA THR A 485 -1.68 -13.25 -16.66
C THR A 485 -2.06 -13.99 -15.37
N GLU A 486 -2.48 -13.29 -14.31
CA GLU A 486 -2.79 -13.89 -13.00
C GLU A 486 -4.19 -13.50 -12.55
N SER A 487 -5.02 -14.48 -12.18
CA SER A 487 -6.30 -14.22 -11.52
C SER A 487 -6.03 -13.59 -10.16
N GLU A 488 -6.50 -12.35 -9.94
CA GLU A 488 -6.32 -11.64 -8.67
C GLU A 488 -6.74 -12.54 -7.50
N PRO A 489 -5.86 -12.82 -6.52
CA PRO A 489 -6.21 -13.68 -5.39
C PRO A 489 -7.39 -13.09 -4.63
N LYS A 490 -8.19 -13.92 -3.95
CA LYS A 490 -9.34 -13.43 -3.17
C LYS A 490 -8.86 -12.41 -2.14
N VAL A 491 -9.53 -11.26 -2.06
CA VAL A 491 -9.17 -10.14 -1.17
C VAL A 491 -8.92 -10.59 0.27
N ALA A 492 -9.80 -11.45 0.82
CA ALA A 492 -9.63 -12.02 2.14
C ALA A 492 -8.37 -12.92 2.27
N CYS A 493 -7.99 -13.66 1.23
CA CYS A 493 -6.74 -14.45 1.25
C CYS A 493 -5.51 -13.52 1.30
N ILE A 494 -5.51 -12.43 0.52
CA ILE A 494 -4.42 -11.44 0.52
C ILE A 494 -4.25 -10.83 1.91
N ILE A 495 -5.34 -10.33 2.51
CA ILE A 495 -5.28 -9.62 3.80
C ILE A 495 -4.99 -10.57 4.97
N HIS A 496 -5.37 -11.85 4.87
CA HIS A 496 -5.01 -12.87 5.86
C HIS A 496 -3.61 -13.47 5.67
N GLY A 497 -2.84 -13.10 4.63
CA GLY A 497 -1.51 -13.68 4.36
C GLY A 497 -1.56 -15.13 3.88
N ARG A 498 -2.56 -15.47 3.05
CA ARG A 498 -2.83 -16.82 2.50
C ARG A 498 -2.90 -16.84 0.96
N ALA A 499 -2.37 -15.80 0.31
CA ALA A 499 -2.43 -15.61 -1.15
C ALA A 499 -1.15 -16.08 -1.85
#